data_AF-A0A0M9ZY50-F1
#
_entry.id   AF-A0A0M9ZY50-F1
#
_cell.length_a   1.000
_cell.length_b   1.000
_cell.length_c   1.000
_cell.angle_alpha   90.00
_cell.angle_beta   90.00
_cell.angle_gamma   90.00
#
_symmetry.space_group_name_H-M   'P 1'
#
loop_
_entity.id
_entity.type
_entity.pdbx_description
1 polymer ?
#
loop_
_entity_poly.entity_id
_entity_poly.type
_entity_poly.pdbx_seq_one_letter_code
_entity_poly.pdbx_strand_id
1 'polypeptide(L)'
;MEETGWRPIGEPEHIGTFQPLPGIIDSPVDAYLWRTAEKIGEPTDGEEAARIEWIPVDRVLDLVRRGEVLGSGAIIPLLYYLASRNTGTSGTR
;
A
#
# COMPACT_ATOMS: atom_id res chain seq x y z
N MET A 1 13.64 0.14 1.50
CA MET A 1 15.07 -0.14 1.70
C MET A 1 15.33 -0.57 3.13
N GLU A 2 15.26 0.35 4.10
CA GLU A 2 15.58 0.05 5.50
C GLU A 2 14.54 -0.87 6.15
N GLU A 3 13.25 -0.62 5.90
CA GLU A 3 12.14 -1.40 6.48
C GLU A 3 11.85 -2.72 5.75
N THR A 4 12.06 -2.77 4.43
CA THR A 4 11.60 -3.91 3.60
C THR A 4 12.68 -4.70 2.87
N GLY A 5 13.89 -4.14 2.71
CA GLY A 5 14.90 -4.72 1.81
C GLY A 5 14.56 -4.61 0.31
N TRP A 6 13.41 -4.02 -0.06
CA TRP A 6 13.01 -3.75 -1.45
C TRP A 6 13.24 -2.29 -1.82
N ARG A 7 13.64 -2.07 -3.08
CA ARG A 7 13.72 -0.77 -3.73
C ARG A 7 12.66 -0.69 -4.83
N PRO A 8 11.73 0.28 -4.79
CA PRO A 8 10.83 0.52 -5.90
C PRO A 8 11.61 0.95 -7.16
N ILE A 9 11.15 0.51 -8.33
CA ILE A 9 11.71 0.89 -9.64
C ILE A 9 10.69 1.73 -10.41
N GLY A 10 11.19 2.83 -10.99
CA GLY A 10 10.41 3.72 -11.85
C GLY A 10 9.70 4.83 -11.07
N GLU A 11 8.93 5.61 -11.81
CA GLU A 11 8.18 6.75 -11.28
C GLU A 11 6.97 6.27 -10.45
N PRO A 12 6.75 6.83 -9.25
CA PRO A 12 5.54 6.57 -8.49
C PRO A 12 4.29 7.11 -9.18
N GLU A 13 3.20 6.37 -9.07
CA GLU A 13 1.86 6.88 -9.32
C GLU A 13 1.28 7.44 -8.02
N HIS A 14 1.00 8.74 -7.96
CA HIS A 14 0.25 9.31 -6.83
C HIS A 14 -1.22 8.89 -6.93
N ILE A 15 -1.69 8.11 -5.97
CA ILE A 15 -3.06 7.56 -5.98
C ILE A 15 -4.02 8.32 -5.09
N GLY A 16 -3.51 9.18 -4.20
CA GLY A 16 -4.32 10.16 -3.48
C GLY A 16 -3.74 10.58 -2.13
N THR A 17 -4.33 11.65 -1.58
CA THR A 17 -4.02 12.20 -0.27
C THR A 17 -5.22 12.05 0.65
N PHE A 18 -5.01 11.65 1.89
CA PHE A 18 -6.08 11.58 2.89
C PHE A 18 -5.59 12.02 4.27
N GLN A 19 -6.51 12.36 5.17
CA GLN A 19 -6.21 12.64 6.57
C GLN A 19 -6.81 11.56 7.47
N PRO A 20 -5.99 10.87 8.30
CA PRO A 20 -6.49 9.83 9.20
C PRO A 20 -7.48 10.34 10.25
N LEU A 21 -7.26 11.54 10.78
CA LEU A 21 -8.00 12.09 11.93
C LEU A 21 -8.34 13.58 11.72
N PRO A 22 -9.13 13.92 10.67
CA PRO A 22 -9.50 15.31 10.39
C PRO A 22 -10.26 15.92 11.58
N GLY A 23 -9.93 17.17 11.92
CA GLY A 23 -10.52 17.89 13.05
C GLY A 23 -9.87 17.59 14.41
N ILE A 24 -9.01 16.57 14.51
CA ILE A 24 -8.18 16.32 15.70
C ILE A 24 -6.73 16.69 15.39
N ILE A 25 -6.20 16.20 14.26
CA ILE A 25 -4.80 16.40 13.86
C ILE A 25 -4.76 16.80 12.38
N ASP A 26 -3.98 17.84 12.08
CA ASP A 26 -3.61 18.15 10.71
C ASP A 26 -2.40 17.31 10.29
N SER A 27 -2.67 16.20 9.62
CA SER A 27 -1.67 15.21 9.21
C SER A 27 -2.11 14.57 7.89
N PRO A 28 -1.82 15.22 6.75
CA PRO A 28 -2.03 14.62 5.45
C PRO A 28 -1.07 13.45 5.23
N VAL A 29 -1.58 12.40 4.60
CA VAL A 29 -0.83 11.22 4.16
C VAL A 29 -1.01 11.07 2.66
N ASP A 30 0.09 11.14 1.92
CA ASP A 30 0.13 10.90 0.48
C ASP A 30 0.42 9.42 0.20
N ALA A 31 -0.41 8.82 -0.65
CA ALA A 31 -0.29 7.42 -1.03
C ALA A 31 0.24 7.30 -2.46
N TYR A 32 1.24 6.45 -2.63
CA TYR A 32 1.89 6.20 -3.91
C TYR A 32 1.91 4.71 -4.26
N LEU A 33 1.84 4.41 -5.55
CA LEU A 33 1.88 3.07 -6.10
C LEU A 33 3.10 2.91 -7.01
N TRP A 34 3.91 1.90 -6.70
CA TRP A 34 4.92 1.38 -7.62
C TRP A 34 4.49 0.00 -8.12
N ARG A 35 4.73 -0.26 -9.41
CA ARG A 35 4.36 -1.53 -10.05
C ARG A 35 5.51 -2.53 -10.08
N THR A 36 6.73 -2.04 -9.90
CA THR A 36 7.95 -2.83 -9.96
C THR A 36 8.82 -2.48 -8.77
N ALA A 37 9.44 -3.49 -8.18
CA ALA A 37 10.45 -3.34 -7.15
C ALA A 37 11.50 -4.43 -7.32
N GLU A 38 12.71 -4.17 -6.84
CA GLU A 38 13.79 -5.15 -6.79
C GLU A 38 14.25 -5.35 -5.35
N LYS A 39 14.62 -6.60 -5.01
CA LYS A 39 15.18 -6.94 -3.71
C LYS A 39 16.66 -6.57 -3.72
N ILE A 40 17.06 -5.72 -2.78
CA ILE A 40 18.44 -5.23 -2.69
C ILE A 40 19.13 -5.59 -1.37
N GLY A 41 18.42 -6.22 -0.44
CA GLY A 41 18.97 -6.71 0.82
C GLY A 41 17.91 -7.32 1.72
N GLU A 42 18.34 -7.72 2.91
CA GLU A 42 17.42 -7.99 4.02
C GLU A 42 17.08 -6.67 4.74
N PRO A 43 15.92 -6.56 5.41
CA PRO A 43 15.58 -5.40 6.23
C PRO A 43 16.67 -5.11 7.25
N THR A 44 17.05 -3.85 7.37
CA THR A 44 18.04 -3.40 8.36
C THR A 44 17.39 -2.97 9.67
N ASP A 45 16.08 -2.71 9.67
CA ASP A 45 15.30 -2.43 10.87
C ASP A 45 14.53 -3.69 11.33
N GLY A 46 15.04 -4.32 12.39
CA GLY A 46 14.53 -5.59 12.90
C GLY A 46 13.42 -5.49 13.94
N GLU A 47 13.15 -4.28 14.49
CA GLU A 47 12.11 -4.11 15.52
C GLU A 47 10.71 -3.92 14.92
N GLU A 48 10.58 -3.28 13.75
CA GLU A 48 9.29 -3.09 13.04
C GLU A 48 9.06 -4.08 11.88
N ALA A 49 10.08 -4.81 11.42
CA ALA A 49 9.95 -5.78 10.33
C ALA A 49 9.33 -7.10 10.80
N ALA A 50 8.03 -7.08 11.08
CA ALA A 50 7.21 -8.28 11.06
C ALA A 50 7.30 -8.90 9.65
N ARG A 51 7.87 -10.12 9.54
CA ARG A 51 7.88 -11.03 8.38
C ARG A 51 7.40 -10.41 7.05
N ILE A 52 8.33 -10.20 6.13
CA ILE A 52 7.99 -9.70 4.78
C ILE A 52 7.57 -10.86 3.89
N GLU A 53 6.38 -10.78 3.36
CA GLU A 53 5.89 -11.72 2.37
C GLU A 53 5.09 -11.02 1.27
N TRP A 54 5.17 -11.58 0.07
CA TRP A 54 4.31 -11.18 -1.03
C TRP A 54 2.93 -11.82 -0.85
N ILE A 55 1.91 -10.97 -0.79
CA ILE A 55 0.52 -11.40 -0.63
C ILE A 55 -0.23 -11.17 -1.94
N PRO A 56 -0.99 -12.16 -2.45
CA PRO A 56 -1.87 -11.97 -3.59
C PRO A 56 -2.91 -10.87 -3.34
N VAL A 57 -3.10 -9.98 -4.32
CA VAL A 57 -3.99 -8.80 -4.21
C VAL A 57 -5.44 -9.18 -3.90
N ASP A 58 -5.91 -10.34 -4.37
CA ASP A 58 -7.26 -10.86 -4.09
C ASP A 58 -7.49 -11.22 -2.61
N ARG A 59 -6.43 -11.42 -1.82
CA ARG A 59 -6.49 -11.69 -0.38
C ARG A 59 -6.70 -10.44 0.47
N VAL A 60 -6.47 -9.26 -0.09
CA VAL A 60 -6.48 -7.98 0.65
C VAL A 60 -7.79 -7.76 1.39
N LEU A 61 -8.95 -7.96 0.74
CA LEU A 61 -10.25 -7.74 1.38
C LEU A 61 -10.50 -8.67 2.57
N ASP A 62 -10.03 -9.92 2.48
CA ASP A 62 -10.17 -10.88 3.57
C ASP A 62 -9.26 -10.54 4.76
N LEU A 63 -8.03 -10.09 4.50
CA LEU A 63 -7.10 -9.65 5.55
C LEU A 63 -7.63 -8.41 6.27
N VAL A 64 -8.16 -7.43 5.52
CA VAL A 64 -8.82 -6.25 6.10
C VAL A 64 -10.02 -6.67 6.95
N ARG A 65 -10.89 -7.56 6.44
CA ARG A 65 -12.05 -8.06 7.18
C ARG A 65 -11.67 -8.74 8.50
N ARG A 66 -10.54 -9.47 8.53
CA ARG A 66 -10.04 -10.16 9.72
C ARG A 66 -9.30 -9.25 10.69
N GLY A 67 -9.07 -7.98 10.34
CA GLY A 67 -8.30 -7.05 11.16
C GLY A 67 -6.79 -7.32 11.12
N GLU A 68 -6.30 -8.03 10.11
CA GLU A 68 -4.88 -8.36 9.93
C GLU A 68 -4.11 -7.26 9.18
N VAL A 69 -4.83 -6.24 8.67
CA VAL A 69 -4.23 -5.01 8.11
C VAL A 69 -4.62 -3.85 9.01
N LEU A 70 -3.64 -3.21 9.62
CA LEU A 70 -3.85 -2.17 10.63
C LEU A 70 -3.59 -0.77 10.07
N GLY A 71 -4.39 0.19 10.52
CA GLY A 71 -4.20 1.62 10.22
C GLY A 71 -4.81 2.07 8.90
N SER A 72 -5.33 3.29 8.90
CA SER A 72 -5.92 3.91 7.71
C SER A 72 -4.91 4.06 6.56
N GLY A 73 -3.63 4.27 6.88
CA GLY A 73 -2.55 4.38 5.90
C GLY A 73 -2.22 3.11 5.12
N ALA A 74 -2.57 1.93 5.65
CA ALA A 74 -2.48 0.69 4.89
C ALA A 74 -3.80 0.39 4.16
N ILE A 75 -4.93 0.54 4.85
CA ILE A 75 -6.25 0.13 4.33
C ILE A 75 -6.69 1.00 3.15
N ILE A 76 -6.55 2.33 3.23
CA ILE A 76 -7.08 3.25 2.21
C ILE A 76 -6.40 3.04 0.84
N PRO A 77 -5.05 3.03 0.73
CA PRO A 77 -4.36 2.79 -0.54
C PRO A 77 -4.73 1.43 -1.17
N LEU A 78 -4.83 0.38 -0.35
CA LEU A 78 -5.18 -0.96 -0.80
C LEU A 78 -6.61 -1.02 -1.36
N LEU A 79 -7.59 -0.44 -0.66
CA LEU A 79 -8.97 -0.39 -1.14
C LEU A 79 -9.12 0.49 -2.38
N TYR A 80 -8.41 1.62 -2.44
CA TYR A 80 -8.38 2.46 -3.64
C TYR A 80 -7.86 1.69 -4.86
N TYR A 81 -6.73 0.99 -4.71
CA TYR A 81 -6.14 0.18 -5.79
C TYR A 81 -7.10 -0.93 -6.26
N LEU A 82 -7.78 -1.60 -5.33
CA LEU A 82 -8.79 -2.61 -5.67
C LEU A 82 -10.00 -2.03 -6.42
N ALA A 83 -10.41 -0.81 -6.10
CA ALA A 83 -11.52 -0.14 -6.79
C ALA A 83 -11.11 0.33 -8.19
N SER A 84 -9.91 0.89 -8.34
CA SER A 84 -9.40 1.42 -9.61
C SER A 84 -9.07 0.33 -10.64
N ARG A 85 -8.76 -0.89 -10.21
CA ARG A 85 -8.53 -2.02 -11.15
C ARG A 85 -9.75 -2.34 -12.00
N ASN A 86 -10.96 -2.10 -11.47
CA ASN A 86 -12.22 -2.45 -12.15
C ASN A 86 -12.69 -1.34 -13.11
N THR A 87 -12.15 -0.12 -12.99
CA THR A 87 -12.52 0.99 -13.87
C THR A 87 -11.77 0.95 -15.21
N GLY A 88 -10.61 0.29 -15.27
CA GLY A 88 -9.82 0.12 -16.50
C GLY A 88 -10.37 -0.87 -17.54
N THR A 89 -11.40 -1.66 -17.20
CA THR A 89 -11.97 -2.69 -18.11
C THR A 89 -13.19 -2.18 -18.90
N SER A 90 -13.73 -1.01 -18.59
CA SER A 90 -14.93 -0.46 -19.26
C SER A 90 -14.64 0.38 -20.51
N GLY A 91 -13.38 0.45 -20.95
CA GLY A 91 -12.92 1.34 -22.03
C GLY A 91 -12.47 0.62 -23.31
N THR A 92 -13.18 -0.41 -23.78
CA THR A 92 -13.08 -0.85 -25.19
C THR A 92 -14.37 -1.57 -25.59
N ARG A 93 -15.25 -0.85 -26.29
CA ARG A 93 -16.24 -1.43 -27.19
C ARG A 93 -16.47 -0.48 -28.35
#